data_AF-A0A3C1G7N1-F1
#
_entry.id   AF-A0A3C1G7N1-F1
#
_cell.length_a   1.000
_cell.length_b   1.000
_cell.length_c   1.000
_cell.angle_alpha   90.00
_cell.angle_beta   90.00
_cell.angle_gamma   90.00
#
_symmetry.space_group_name_H-M   'P 1'
#
loop_
_entity.id
_entity.type
_entity.pdbx_description
1 polymer ?
#
loop_
_entity_poly.entity_id
_entity_poly.type
_entity_poly.pdbx_seq_one_letter_code
_entity_poly.pdbx_strand_id
1 'polypeptide(L)'
;MLGLLGLILVLPAVSSGLEPGGIVGRVIAGEAQRHPVVVFVPGVPGQDARATGERPVMDQRNRSFGPHVLPVGVGTTVEFRNSDPFKHNIFSPDGERYNLGTWDQGQSRTYTFRRAGIYRQLCNIHPEMLAYILVLDARAFVLTDGEGRFELPAVPAGRHTVRVWGEKLTPAQLARGVEVMVAGGKVTAVEIDLRPLNR
;
A
#
# COMPACT_ATOMS: atom_id res chain seq x y z
N MET A 1 54.14 33.26 -21.88
CA MET A 1 52.70 32.91 -21.75
C MET A 1 52.53 32.15 -20.44
N LEU A 2 51.97 32.79 -19.41
CA LEU A 2 51.71 32.15 -18.11
C LEU A 2 50.49 31.21 -18.21
N GLY A 3 50.64 29.97 -17.77
CA GLY A 3 49.52 29.04 -17.56
C GLY A 3 49.12 29.01 -16.09
N LEU A 4 47.93 29.52 -15.76
CA LEU A 4 47.34 29.41 -14.42
C LEU A 4 46.73 28.02 -14.26
N LEU A 5 47.27 27.20 -13.36
CA LEU A 5 46.64 25.96 -12.89
C LEU A 5 45.61 26.32 -11.81
N GLY A 6 44.32 26.24 -12.15
CA GLY A 6 43.22 26.40 -11.21
C GLY A 6 43.05 25.15 -10.34
N LEU A 7 43.23 25.31 -9.03
CA LEU A 7 42.94 24.28 -8.04
C LEU A 7 41.42 24.18 -7.86
N ILE A 8 40.80 23.13 -8.40
CA ILE A 8 39.39 22.82 -8.15
C ILE A 8 39.29 22.17 -6.77
N LEU A 9 38.83 22.94 -5.79
CA LEU A 9 38.50 22.44 -4.46
C LEU A 9 37.12 21.76 -4.52
N VAL A 10 37.10 20.43 -4.63
CA VAL A 10 35.87 19.64 -4.48
C VAL A 10 35.62 19.46 -2.98
N LEU A 11 34.73 20.27 -2.42
CA LEU A 11 34.24 20.05 -1.05
C LEU A 11 33.31 18.83 -1.05
N PRO A 12 33.51 17.83 -0.17
CA PRO A 12 32.52 16.78 0.00
C PRO A 12 31.24 17.40 0.56
N ALA A 13 30.13 17.24 -0.16
CA ALA A 13 28.82 17.55 0.39
C ALA A 13 28.57 16.55 1.54
N VAL A 14 28.69 17.02 2.79
CA VAL A 14 28.25 16.25 3.95
C VAL A 14 26.72 16.25 3.91
N SER A 15 26.14 15.23 3.29
CA SER A 15 24.71 14.98 3.39
C SER A 15 24.42 14.56 4.82
N SER A 16 24.03 15.50 5.67
CA SER A 16 23.46 15.23 7.00
C SER A 16 22.03 14.69 6.85
N GLY A 17 21.84 13.68 6.02
CA GLY A 17 20.61 12.91 6.00
C GLY A 17 20.60 12.11 7.30
N LEU A 18 19.69 12.43 8.22
CA LEU A 18 19.44 11.53 9.34
C LEU A 18 19.06 10.16 8.75
N GLU A 19 19.75 9.11 9.21
CA GLU A 19 19.42 7.73 8.91
C GLU A 19 17.90 7.49 9.04
N PRO A 20 17.26 6.70 8.16
CA PRO A 20 15.85 6.35 8.35
C PRO A 20 15.59 5.70 9.71
N GLY A 21 14.43 5.96 10.29
CA GLY A 21 13.91 5.25 11.45
C GLY A 21 12.87 4.18 11.08
N GLY A 22 12.19 3.64 12.07
CA GLY A 22 11.06 2.73 11.88
C GLY A 22 9.81 3.21 12.61
N ILE A 23 8.64 2.80 12.14
CA ILE A 23 7.38 2.97 12.87
C ILE A 23 6.80 1.59 13.13
N VAL A 24 6.55 1.29 14.40
CA VAL A 24 5.80 0.09 14.81
C VAL A 24 4.54 0.52 15.52
N GLY A 25 3.52 -0.33 15.48
CA GLY A 25 2.29 0.04 16.15
C GLY A 25 1.19 -0.98 16.08
N ARG A 26 0.04 -0.55 16.58
CA ARG A 26 -1.20 -1.31 16.53
C ARG A 26 -2.35 -0.40 16.10
N VAL A 27 -3.16 -0.89 15.18
CA VAL A 27 -4.46 -0.29 14.85
C VAL A 27 -5.53 -0.99 15.67
N ILE A 28 -6.30 -0.21 16.42
CA ILE A 28 -7.48 -0.68 17.14
C ILE A 28 -8.70 -0.28 16.30
N ALA A 29 -9.19 -1.21 15.49
CA ALA A 29 -10.42 -1.02 14.73
C ALA A 29 -11.62 -1.65 15.48
N GLY A 30 -12.83 -1.18 15.18
CA GLY A 30 -14.05 -1.79 15.71
C GLY A 30 -14.30 -3.19 15.12
N GLU A 31 -15.10 -4.01 15.80
CA GLU A 31 -15.37 -5.42 15.45
C GLU A 31 -15.90 -5.65 14.03
N ALA A 32 -16.49 -4.62 13.41
CA ALA A 32 -16.93 -4.69 12.03
C ALA A 32 -15.77 -4.89 11.03
N GLN A 33 -14.55 -4.48 11.37
CA GLN A 33 -13.37 -4.59 10.52
C GLN A 33 -12.81 -6.03 10.56
N ARG A 34 -13.24 -6.86 9.59
CA ARG A 34 -12.85 -8.28 9.50
C ARG A 34 -11.60 -8.56 8.66
N HIS A 35 -11.17 -7.57 7.86
CA HIS A 35 -10.00 -7.70 6.99
C HIS A 35 -8.84 -6.85 7.53
N PRO A 36 -7.58 -7.22 7.23
CA PRO A 36 -6.42 -6.38 7.52
C PRO A 36 -6.61 -4.94 7.03
N VAL A 37 -6.11 -3.99 7.81
CA VAL A 37 -6.10 -2.57 7.42
C VAL A 37 -4.75 -2.23 6.79
N VAL A 38 -4.76 -1.32 5.84
CA VAL A 38 -3.53 -0.78 5.24
C VAL A 38 -3.09 0.40 6.07
N VAL A 39 -1.87 0.36 6.61
CA VAL A 39 -1.21 1.49 7.26
C VAL A 39 -0.17 2.05 6.30
N PHE A 40 -0.15 3.37 6.11
CA PHE A 40 0.75 4.01 5.16
C PHE A 40 1.17 5.41 5.57
N VAL A 41 2.33 5.86 5.08
CA VAL A 41 2.84 7.22 5.27
C VAL A 41 2.87 7.93 3.91
N PRO A 42 1.95 8.88 3.63
CA PRO A 42 1.91 9.61 2.36
C PRO A 42 3.23 10.32 2.06
N GLY A 43 3.63 10.35 0.79
CA GLY A 43 4.80 11.12 0.35
C GLY A 43 6.16 10.56 0.75
N VAL A 44 6.20 9.44 1.49
CA VAL A 44 7.46 8.74 1.80
C VAL A 44 7.81 7.79 0.64
N PRO A 45 8.91 8.05 -0.08
CA PRO A 45 9.49 7.05 -0.97
C PRO A 45 10.05 5.89 -0.13
N GLY A 46 10.12 4.73 -0.72
CA GLY A 46 10.40 3.46 -0.07
C GLY A 46 10.98 2.52 -1.11
N GLN A 47 11.43 1.34 -0.72
CA GLN A 47 12.08 0.44 -1.66
C GLN A 47 11.05 -0.17 -2.62
N ASP A 48 11.43 -0.30 -3.89
CA ASP A 48 10.59 -0.91 -4.91
C ASP A 48 10.30 -2.38 -4.56
N ALA A 49 9.02 -2.78 -4.51
CA ALA A 49 8.65 -4.20 -4.62
C ALA A 49 9.17 -4.85 -5.92
N ARG A 50 9.61 -4.04 -6.90
CA ARG A 50 10.34 -4.52 -8.09
C ARG A 50 11.65 -5.23 -7.76
N ALA A 51 12.22 -5.04 -6.56
CA ALA A 51 13.49 -5.66 -6.18
C ALA A 51 13.47 -7.19 -6.17
N THR A 52 12.30 -7.82 -6.03
CA THR A 52 12.16 -9.29 -6.07
C THR A 52 11.83 -9.84 -7.45
N GLY A 53 11.48 -8.99 -8.42
CA GLY A 53 11.02 -9.41 -9.76
C GLY A 53 9.64 -10.09 -9.79
N GLU A 54 9.03 -10.36 -8.64
CA GLU A 54 7.72 -10.99 -8.53
C GLU A 54 6.60 -9.96 -8.61
N ARG A 55 5.55 -10.27 -9.39
CA ARG A 55 4.36 -9.43 -9.48
C ARG A 55 3.42 -9.77 -8.31
N PRO A 56 2.82 -8.77 -7.65
CA PRO A 56 1.71 -9.03 -6.75
C PRO A 56 0.59 -9.75 -7.47
N VAL A 57 -0.03 -10.71 -6.80
CA VAL A 57 -1.06 -11.57 -7.38
C VAL A 57 -2.39 -11.32 -6.69
N MET A 58 -3.46 -11.26 -7.47
CA MET A 58 -4.83 -11.41 -7.02
C MET A 58 -5.44 -12.63 -7.71
N ASP A 59 -5.75 -13.66 -6.93
CA ASP A 59 -6.32 -14.91 -7.43
C ASP A 59 -7.83 -14.98 -7.21
N GLN A 60 -8.51 -15.73 -8.07
CA GLN A 60 -9.92 -16.07 -7.95
C GLN A 60 -10.01 -17.54 -7.59
N ARG A 61 -10.42 -17.83 -6.36
CA ARG A 61 -10.51 -19.20 -5.82
C ARG A 61 -11.66 -19.27 -4.82
N ASN A 62 -12.40 -20.37 -4.87
CA ASN A 62 -13.60 -20.60 -4.07
C ASN A 62 -14.64 -19.46 -4.20
N ARG A 63 -14.84 -18.92 -5.43
CA ARG A 63 -15.73 -17.76 -5.68
C ARG A 63 -15.39 -16.55 -4.81
N SER A 64 -14.11 -16.29 -4.63
CA SER A 64 -13.60 -15.17 -3.84
C SER A 64 -12.30 -14.66 -4.44
N PHE A 65 -12.00 -13.39 -4.20
CA PHE A 65 -10.71 -12.80 -4.54
C PHE A 65 -9.73 -12.96 -3.37
N GLY A 66 -8.49 -13.33 -3.67
CA GLY A 66 -7.42 -13.51 -2.69
C GLY A 66 -6.14 -12.78 -3.13
N PRO A 67 -5.57 -11.88 -2.29
CA PRO A 67 -6.10 -11.41 -1.02
C PRO A 67 -7.29 -10.46 -1.19
N HIS A 68 -8.11 -10.30 -0.14
CA HIS A 68 -9.25 -9.36 -0.14
C HIS A 68 -8.81 -7.90 -0.22
N VAL A 69 -7.65 -7.56 0.34
CA VAL A 69 -7.02 -6.24 0.27
C VAL A 69 -5.59 -6.43 -0.21
N LEU A 70 -5.23 -5.72 -1.28
CA LEU A 70 -3.90 -5.74 -1.87
C LEU A 70 -3.35 -4.30 -2.02
N PRO A 71 -2.49 -3.82 -1.12
CA PRO A 71 -1.83 -2.53 -1.31
C PRO A 71 -0.66 -2.66 -2.28
N VAL A 72 -0.56 -1.72 -3.21
CA VAL A 72 0.51 -1.63 -4.21
C VAL A 72 0.92 -0.17 -4.42
N GLY A 73 2.14 0.06 -4.90
CA GLY A 73 2.57 1.40 -5.31
C GLY A 73 2.07 1.76 -6.72
N VAL A 74 1.97 3.06 -7.02
CA VAL A 74 1.77 3.54 -8.39
C VAL A 74 2.83 2.96 -9.33
N GLY A 75 2.40 2.53 -10.52
CA GLY A 75 3.23 1.89 -11.55
C GLY A 75 3.40 0.39 -11.38
N THR A 76 2.74 -0.23 -10.39
CA THR A 76 2.77 -1.68 -10.17
C THR A 76 1.89 -2.41 -11.19
N THR A 77 2.42 -3.49 -11.77
CA THR A 77 1.65 -4.45 -12.55
C THR A 77 1.21 -5.59 -11.63
N VAL A 78 -0.10 -5.77 -11.47
CA VAL A 78 -0.70 -6.88 -10.74
C VAL A 78 -1.06 -8.00 -11.72
N GLU A 79 -0.78 -9.24 -11.33
CA GLU A 79 -1.26 -10.43 -12.03
C GLU A 79 -2.58 -10.90 -11.41
N PHE A 80 -3.57 -11.16 -12.26
CA PHE A 80 -4.87 -11.68 -11.90
C PHE A 80 -5.01 -13.11 -12.38
N ARG A 81 -5.25 -14.05 -11.46
CA ARG A 81 -5.34 -15.49 -11.75
C ARG A 81 -6.78 -15.99 -11.61
N ASN A 82 -7.08 -17.09 -12.29
CA ASN A 82 -8.29 -17.86 -12.05
C ASN A 82 -7.90 -19.30 -11.69
N SER A 83 -8.02 -19.65 -10.41
CA SER A 83 -7.79 -21.00 -9.90
C SER A 83 -9.07 -21.82 -9.75
N ASP A 84 -10.24 -21.20 -9.93
CA ASP A 84 -11.53 -21.89 -9.89
C ASP A 84 -11.80 -22.69 -11.18
N PRO A 85 -12.59 -23.77 -11.12
CA PRO A 85 -12.90 -24.62 -12.28
C PRO A 85 -13.90 -24.01 -13.26
N PHE A 86 -14.31 -22.76 -13.05
CA PHE A 86 -15.26 -22.05 -13.90
C PHE A 86 -14.72 -20.68 -14.30
N LYS A 87 -15.34 -20.09 -15.32
CA LYS A 87 -14.95 -18.79 -15.84
C LYS A 87 -15.17 -17.69 -14.81
N HIS A 88 -14.26 -16.74 -14.80
CA HIS A 88 -14.38 -15.53 -14.01
C HIS A 88 -14.03 -14.30 -14.82
N ASN A 89 -14.40 -13.15 -14.26
CA ASN A 89 -14.14 -11.82 -14.78
C ASN A 89 -13.59 -10.94 -13.67
N ILE A 90 -12.75 -9.97 -14.05
CA ILE A 90 -12.36 -8.88 -13.15
C ILE A 90 -12.56 -7.56 -13.86
N PHE A 91 -13.30 -6.68 -13.20
CA PHE A 91 -13.42 -5.30 -13.60
C PHE A 91 -13.41 -4.38 -12.39
N SER A 92 -13.04 -3.12 -12.63
CA SER A 92 -13.14 -2.05 -11.65
C SER A 92 -13.88 -0.85 -12.24
N PRO A 93 -14.94 -0.35 -11.59
CA PRO A 93 -15.61 0.89 -11.99
C PRO A 93 -14.93 2.15 -11.41
N ASP A 94 -13.89 1.97 -10.59
CA ASP A 94 -13.19 3.03 -9.87
C ASP A 94 -11.89 3.45 -10.57
N GLY A 95 -11.34 4.61 -10.19
CA GLY A 95 -10.03 5.07 -10.63
C GLY A 95 -9.87 5.13 -12.15
N GLU A 96 -8.90 4.38 -12.67
CA GLU A 96 -8.63 4.19 -14.11
C GLU A 96 -9.78 3.56 -14.91
N ARG A 97 -10.68 2.82 -14.24
CA ARG A 97 -11.72 1.99 -14.85
C ARG A 97 -11.16 0.96 -15.84
N TYR A 98 -11.46 -0.30 -15.62
CA TYR A 98 -11.05 -1.36 -16.55
C TYR A 98 -11.94 -2.58 -16.45
N ASN A 99 -11.89 -3.40 -17.49
CA ASN A 99 -12.47 -4.73 -17.52
C ASN A 99 -11.49 -5.67 -18.25
N LEU A 100 -11.03 -6.72 -17.57
CA LEU A 100 -10.04 -7.67 -18.10
C LEU A 100 -10.69 -8.80 -18.92
N GLY A 101 -12.01 -8.75 -19.10
CA GLY A 101 -12.79 -9.78 -19.80
C GLY A 101 -13.00 -11.01 -18.94
N THR A 102 -13.53 -12.06 -19.56
CA THR A 102 -13.81 -13.35 -18.90
C THR A 102 -12.81 -14.40 -19.36
N TRP A 103 -12.28 -15.21 -18.44
CA TRP A 103 -11.29 -16.25 -18.77
C TRP A 103 -11.46 -17.55 -17.98
N ASP A 104 -10.94 -18.63 -18.55
CA ASP A 104 -11.03 -20.00 -18.03
C ASP A 104 -10.05 -20.27 -16.88
N GLN A 105 -10.23 -21.42 -16.21
CA GLN A 105 -9.32 -21.91 -15.18
C GLN A 105 -7.86 -21.93 -15.67
N GLY A 106 -6.93 -21.59 -14.78
CA GLY A 106 -5.49 -21.61 -15.03
C GLY A 106 -4.98 -20.45 -15.88
N GLN A 107 -5.87 -19.63 -16.45
CA GLN A 107 -5.46 -18.45 -17.20
C GLN A 107 -5.23 -17.25 -16.28
N SER A 108 -4.35 -16.35 -16.70
CA SER A 108 -4.10 -15.08 -16.04
C SER A 108 -4.17 -13.87 -16.97
N ARG A 109 -4.37 -12.70 -16.36
CA ARG A 109 -4.35 -11.38 -16.98
C ARG A 109 -3.53 -10.45 -16.12
N THR A 110 -3.11 -9.32 -16.68
CA THR A 110 -2.31 -8.34 -15.93
C THR A 110 -2.85 -6.94 -16.14
N TYR A 111 -2.76 -6.10 -15.12
CA TYR A 111 -3.09 -4.69 -15.21
C TYR A 111 -2.02 -3.85 -14.51
N THR A 112 -1.59 -2.75 -15.15
CA THR A 112 -0.66 -1.79 -14.56
C THR A 112 -1.42 -0.59 -14.06
N PHE A 113 -1.38 -0.39 -12.75
CA PHE A 113 -2.00 0.76 -12.09
C PHE A 113 -1.10 1.97 -12.20
N ARG A 114 -1.56 3.03 -12.86
CA ARG A 114 -0.82 4.27 -13.10
C ARG A 114 -1.30 5.42 -12.22
N ARG A 115 -2.45 5.30 -11.57
CA ARG A 115 -3.02 6.33 -10.71
C ARG A 115 -3.30 5.81 -9.31
N ALA A 116 -2.89 6.57 -8.31
CA ALA A 116 -3.24 6.30 -6.92
C ALA A 116 -4.76 6.32 -6.72
N GLY A 117 -5.26 5.49 -5.82
CA GLY A 117 -6.68 5.33 -5.54
C GLY A 117 -7.03 3.97 -4.99
N ILE A 118 -8.30 3.81 -4.61
CA ILE A 118 -8.87 2.54 -4.18
C ILE A 118 -9.66 1.97 -5.36
N TYR A 119 -9.36 0.73 -5.74
CA TYR A 119 -9.96 0.05 -6.87
C TYR A 119 -10.71 -1.18 -6.38
N ARG A 120 -12.04 -1.13 -6.41
CA ARG A 120 -12.84 -2.34 -6.18
C ARG A 120 -12.65 -3.30 -7.34
N GLN A 121 -12.47 -4.56 -7.00
CA GLN A 121 -12.36 -5.68 -7.91
C GLN A 121 -13.67 -6.45 -7.83
N LEU A 122 -14.35 -6.56 -8.96
CA LEU A 122 -15.68 -7.15 -9.06
C LEU A 122 -15.69 -8.21 -10.15
N CYS A 123 -16.55 -9.21 -10.00
CA CYS A 123 -16.82 -10.22 -11.02
C CYS A 123 -18.25 -10.03 -11.56
N ASN A 124 -18.42 -10.03 -12.89
CA ASN A 124 -19.75 -9.93 -13.49
C ASN A 124 -20.54 -11.26 -13.47
N ILE A 125 -19.88 -12.40 -13.23
CA ILE A 125 -20.50 -13.73 -13.14
C ILE A 125 -20.96 -14.02 -11.70
N HIS A 126 -20.18 -13.59 -10.71
CA HIS A 126 -20.41 -13.79 -9.29
C HIS A 126 -20.45 -12.43 -8.57
N PRO A 127 -21.61 -11.76 -8.51
CA PRO A 127 -21.74 -10.39 -7.99
C PRO A 127 -21.32 -10.22 -6.52
N GLU A 128 -21.24 -11.31 -5.77
CA GLU A 128 -20.76 -11.36 -4.39
C GLU A 128 -19.24 -11.20 -4.27
N MET A 129 -18.49 -11.43 -5.35
CA MET A 129 -17.03 -11.31 -5.32
C MET A 129 -16.61 -9.84 -5.26
N LEU A 130 -15.90 -9.49 -4.19
CA LEU A 130 -15.38 -8.16 -3.94
C LEU A 130 -13.99 -8.26 -3.33
N ALA A 131 -13.04 -7.49 -3.84
CA ALA A 131 -11.77 -7.20 -3.22
C ALA A 131 -11.35 -5.75 -3.52
N TYR A 132 -10.25 -5.32 -2.91
CA TYR A 132 -9.73 -3.97 -3.04
C TYR A 132 -8.25 -4.00 -3.39
N ILE A 133 -7.88 -3.24 -4.41
CA ILE A 133 -6.49 -2.87 -4.65
C ILE A 133 -6.32 -1.42 -4.23
N LEU A 134 -5.41 -1.19 -3.28
CA LEU A 134 -5.06 0.15 -2.83
C LEU A 134 -3.78 0.57 -3.52
N VAL A 135 -3.90 1.46 -4.50
CA VAL A 135 -2.77 2.03 -5.21
C VAL A 135 -2.34 3.29 -4.48
N LEU A 136 -1.15 3.25 -3.88
CA LEU A 136 -0.63 4.32 -3.03
C LEU A 136 0.45 5.11 -3.76
N ASP A 137 0.39 6.44 -3.65
CA ASP A 137 1.49 7.35 -3.98
C ASP A 137 2.46 7.49 -2.78
N ALA A 138 2.81 6.34 -2.24
CA ALA A 138 3.68 6.15 -1.11
C ALA A 138 4.24 4.74 -1.20
N ARG A 139 5.42 4.56 -0.66
CA ARG A 139 6.10 3.25 -0.68
C ARG A 139 6.36 2.72 0.74
N ALA A 140 6.12 3.55 1.76
CA ALA A 140 5.96 3.11 3.14
C ALA A 140 4.50 2.75 3.39
N PHE A 141 4.14 1.49 3.15
CA PHE A 141 2.83 0.93 3.47
C PHE A 141 2.92 -0.54 3.86
N VAL A 142 1.96 -1.00 4.64
CA VAL A 142 1.91 -2.38 5.14
C VAL A 142 0.47 -2.78 5.48
N LEU A 143 0.15 -4.07 5.40
CA LEU A 143 -1.08 -4.62 5.98
C LEU A 143 -0.85 -4.99 7.43
N THR A 144 -1.82 -4.74 8.30
CA THR A 144 -1.76 -5.23 9.67
C THR A 144 -1.86 -6.75 9.75
N ASP A 145 -1.32 -7.33 10.81
CA ASP A 145 -1.62 -8.72 11.20
C ASP A 145 -3.07 -8.88 11.72
N GLY A 146 -3.43 -10.11 12.14
CA GLY A 146 -4.75 -10.44 12.68
C GLY A 146 -5.08 -9.74 14.01
N GLU A 147 -4.07 -9.23 14.73
CA GLU A 147 -4.25 -8.47 15.96
C GLU A 147 -4.15 -6.95 15.74
N GLY A 148 -4.00 -6.51 14.49
CA GLY A 148 -3.88 -5.11 14.10
C GLY A 148 -2.47 -4.53 14.19
N ARG A 149 -1.43 -5.33 14.44
CA ARG A 149 -0.04 -4.84 14.54
C ARG A 149 0.55 -4.59 13.16
N PHE A 150 1.49 -3.65 13.10
CA PHE A 150 2.21 -3.33 11.87
C PHE A 150 3.63 -2.85 12.15
N GLU A 151 4.46 -2.95 11.11
CA GLU A 151 5.81 -2.40 11.07
C GLU A 151 6.05 -1.73 9.72
N LEU A 152 6.56 -0.50 9.77
CA LEU A 152 7.01 0.27 8.61
C LEU A 152 8.50 0.56 8.81
N PRO A 153 9.38 -0.26 8.20
CA PRO A 153 10.82 -0.03 8.28
C PRO A 153 11.22 1.15 7.39
N ALA A 154 12.36 1.76 7.72
CA ALA A 154 13.04 2.76 6.90
C ALA A 154 12.18 3.99 6.51
N VAL A 155 11.44 4.54 7.46
CA VAL A 155 10.75 5.83 7.30
C VAL A 155 11.78 6.95 7.50
N PRO A 156 11.91 7.93 6.60
CA PRO A 156 12.85 9.05 6.77
C PRO A 156 12.65 9.75 8.12
N ALA A 157 13.73 10.20 8.75
CA ALA A 157 13.58 10.97 9.98
C ALA A 157 12.81 12.28 9.73
N GLY A 158 12.02 12.72 10.70
CA GLY A 158 11.19 13.91 10.62
C GLY A 158 9.75 13.70 11.06
N ARG A 159 8.93 14.72 10.84
CA ARG A 159 7.49 14.69 11.12
C ARG A 159 6.75 14.04 9.96
N HIS A 160 5.96 13.02 10.26
CA HIS A 160 5.13 12.29 9.31
C HIS A 160 3.69 12.19 9.79
N THR A 161 2.78 11.97 8.85
CA THR A 161 1.40 11.62 9.16
C THR A 161 1.15 10.18 8.76
N VAL A 162 0.94 9.31 9.73
CA VAL A 162 0.51 7.92 9.48
C VAL A 162 -1.00 7.92 9.22
N ARG A 163 -1.39 7.28 8.12
CA ARG A 163 -2.79 7.10 7.73
C ARG A 163 -3.14 5.63 7.63
N VAL A 164 -4.44 5.38 7.66
CA VAL A 164 -5.01 4.03 7.64
C VAL A 164 -6.15 3.95 6.64
N TRP A 165 -6.29 2.79 6.02
CA TRP A 165 -7.47 2.44 5.25
C TRP A 165 -7.98 1.06 5.64
N GLY A 166 -9.29 0.93 5.75
CA GLY A 166 -9.97 -0.33 5.97
C GLY A 166 -11.38 -0.24 5.40
N GLU A 167 -11.86 -1.33 4.82
CA GLU A 167 -13.15 -1.41 4.13
C GLU A 167 -14.33 -0.89 4.98
N LYS A 168 -14.33 -1.16 6.29
CA LYS A 168 -15.45 -0.81 7.18
C LYS A 168 -15.24 0.50 7.94
N LEU A 169 -14.19 1.25 7.62
CA LEU A 169 -13.95 2.57 8.20
C LEU A 169 -14.85 3.63 7.54
N THR A 170 -15.45 4.48 8.36
CA THR A 170 -16.21 5.65 7.95
C THR A 170 -15.31 6.71 7.31
N PRO A 171 -15.87 7.65 6.53
CA PRO A 171 -15.11 8.78 5.99
C PRO A 171 -14.34 9.58 7.05
N ALA A 172 -14.91 9.75 8.26
CA ALA A 172 -14.24 10.44 9.36
C ALA A 172 -13.02 9.66 9.89
N GLN A 173 -13.12 8.34 10.03
CA GLN A 173 -11.99 7.49 10.41
C GLN A 173 -10.90 7.49 9.33
N LEU A 174 -11.27 7.43 8.04
CA LEU A 174 -10.32 7.48 6.91
C LEU A 174 -9.63 8.84 6.76
N ALA A 175 -10.29 9.92 7.18
CA ALA A 175 -9.72 11.27 7.19
C ALA A 175 -8.70 11.47 8.33
N ARG A 176 -8.73 10.65 9.38
CA ARG A 176 -7.82 10.77 10.51
C ARG A 176 -6.39 10.40 10.11
N GLY A 177 -5.46 11.28 10.46
CA GLY A 177 -4.02 11.01 10.45
C GLY A 177 -3.47 11.06 11.88
N VAL A 178 -2.43 10.29 12.14
CA VAL A 178 -1.68 10.33 13.40
C VAL A 178 -0.30 10.91 13.10
N GLU A 179 0.01 12.06 13.71
CA GLU A 179 1.35 12.63 13.59
C GLU A 179 2.37 11.78 14.36
N VAL A 180 3.48 11.45 13.70
CA VAL A 180 4.57 10.67 14.28
C VAL A 180 5.89 11.40 14.01
N MET A 181 6.68 11.60 15.05
CA MET A 181 8.06 12.07 14.92
C MET A 181 8.98 10.86 14.81
N VAL A 182 9.58 10.66 13.63
CA VAL A 182 10.54 9.60 13.39
C VAL A 182 11.94 10.15 13.68
N ALA A 183 12.63 9.57 14.66
CA ALA A 183 14.03 9.88 14.92
C ALA A 183 14.91 8.90 14.14
N GLY A 184 16.02 9.40 13.59
CA GLY A 184 16.87 8.57 12.74
C GLY A 184 17.51 7.40 13.50
N GLY A 185 17.54 6.22 12.86
CA GLY A 185 18.04 4.98 13.45
C GLY A 185 17.23 4.45 14.64
N LYS A 186 16.07 5.04 14.96
CA LYS A 186 15.21 4.63 16.07
C LYS A 186 13.87 4.12 15.57
N VAL A 187 13.27 3.24 16.37
CA VAL A 187 11.89 2.80 16.19
C VAL A 187 10.97 3.68 17.04
N THR A 188 9.97 4.27 16.41
CA THR A 188 8.90 5.02 17.09
C THR A 188 7.65 4.13 17.17
N ALA A 189 7.10 3.98 18.37
CA ALA A 189 5.85 3.25 18.58
C ALA A 189 4.63 4.19 18.48
N VAL A 190 3.56 3.73 17.84
CA VAL A 190 2.29 4.48 17.73
C VAL A 190 1.08 3.55 17.90
N GLU A 191 0.06 4.02 18.61
CA GLU A 191 -1.25 3.38 18.67
C GLU A 191 -2.26 4.19 17.87
N ILE A 192 -3.03 3.51 17.02
CA ILE A 192 -4.03 4.14 16.15
C ILE A 192 -5.41 3.59 16.52
N ASP A 193 -6.07 4.22 17.50
CA ASP A 193 -7.44 3.85 17.88
C ASP A 193 -8.46 4.47 16.95
N LEU A 194 -9.08 3.65 16.11
CA LEU A 194 -10.10 4.05 15.15
C LEU A 194 -11.51 3.76 15.64
N ARG A 195 -11.74 3.32 16.88
CA ARG A 195 -13.11 3.11 17.36
C ARG A 195 -13.90 4.42 17.29
N PRO A 196 -15.24 4.37 17.11
CA PRO A 196 -16.06 5.56 17.16
C PRO A 196 -15.76 6.32 18.46
N LEU A 197 -15.51 7.63 18.35
CA LEU A 197 -15.47 8.48 19.53
C LEU A 197 -16.88 8.44 20.10
N ASN A 198 -17.05 7.88 21.30
CA ASN A 198 -18.32 7.89 22.01
C ASN A 198 -18.86 9.33 22.01
N ARG A 199 -20.05 9.53 21.43
CA ARG A 199 -20.87 10.71 21.68
C ARG A 199 -21.91 10.34 22.73
#